data_AF-A0A838SP72-F1
#
_entry.id   AF-A0A838SP72-F1
#
_cell.length_a   1.000
_cell.length_b   1.000
_cell.length_c   1.000
_cell.angle_alpha   90.00
_cell.angle_beta   90.00
_cell.angle_gamma   90.00
#
_symmetry.space_group_name_H-M   'P 1'
#
loop_
_entity.id
_entity.type
_entity.pdbx_description
1 polymer ?
#
loop_
_entity_poly.entity_id
_entity_poly.type
_entity_poly.pdbx_seq_one_letter_code
_entity_poly.pdbx_strand_id
1 'polypeptide(L)'
;TVRPEMANGHRIAHGGFVFALADSAFAFACNTYDRRTVAASCDIVFLAPVEVGDALLARAQERVRRARSGIYDVTVHRGDEVVAEFRGHSREIAGRILEL
;
A
#
# COMPACT_ATOMS: atom_id res chain seq x y z
N THR A 1 13.03 5.04 -3.15
CA THR A 1 13.57 6.32 -2.66
C THR A 1 12.67 7.45 -3.09
N VAL A 2 12.33 8.37 -2.19
CA VAL A 2 11.52 9.55 -2.48
C VAL A 2 12.33 10.52 -3.33
N ARG A 3 11.78 10.91 -4.49
CA ARG A 3 12.41 11.86 -5.41
C ARG A 3 11.93 13.30 -5.16
N PRO A 4 12.69 14.33 -5.58
CA PRO A 4 12.28 15.73 -5.43
C PRO A 4 10.89 16.04 -5.98
N GLU A 5 10.52 15.45 -7.13
CA GLU A 5 9.19 15.66 -7.74
C GLU A 5 8.03 15.05 -6.93
N MET A 6 8.34 14.21 -5.93
CA MET A 6 7.35 13.61 -5.05
C MET A 6 7.02 14.49 -3.83
N ALA A 7 7.71 15.63 -3.66
CA ALA A 7 7.49 16.52 -2.54
C ALA A 7 6.18 17.32 -2.66
N ASN A 8 5.60 17.67 -1.52
CA ASN A 8 4.50 18.62 -1.41
C ASN A 8 5.02 20.05 -1.15
N GLY A 9 4.11 21.01 -0.93
CA GLY A 9 4.44 22.41 -0.64
C GLY A 9 5.26 22.64 0.66
N HIS A 10 5.38 21.62 1.52
CA HIS A 10 6.20 21.66 2.74
C HIS A 10 7.59 21.05 2.55
N ARG A 11 7.96 20.67 1.32
CA ARG A 11 9.25 20.04 0.96
C ARG A 11 9.48 18.67 1.62
N ILE A 12 8.41 18.00 2.04
CA ILE A 12 8.40 16.58 2.45
C ILE A 12 7.63 15.77 1.40
N ALA A 13 7.77 14.45 1.40
CA ALA A 13 7.01 13.58 0.50
C ALA A 13 5.50 13.88 0.61
N HIS A 14 4.85 14.06 -0.54
CA HIS A 14 3.41 14.20 -0.59
C HIS A 14 2.75 12.89 -0.13
N GLY A 15 1.79 12.96 0.79
CA GLY A 15 1.13 11.79 1.36
C GLY A 15 0.55 10.84 0.30
N GLY A 16 0.11 11.38 -0.84
CA GLY A 16 -0.33 10.60 -2.00
C GLY A 16 0.71 9.63 -2.57
N PHE A 17 2.01 9.95 -2.54
CA PHE A 17 3.05 9.01 -2.99
C PHE A 17 3.31 7.90 -1.96
N VAL A 18 3.25 8.23 -0.67
CA VAL A 18 3.35 7.23 0.41
C VAL A 18 2.14 6.30 0.38
N PHE A 19 0.94 6.85 0.17
CA PHE A 19 -0.29 6.09 -0.08
C PHE A 19 -0.16 5.17 -1.29
N ALA A 20 0.29 5.68 -2.44
CA ALA A 20 0.43 4.88 -3.65
C ALA A 20 1.43 3.72 -3.47
N LEU A 21 2.50 3.92 -2.70
CA LEU A 21 3.44 2.85 -2.33
C LEU A 21 2.75 1.78 -1.47
N ALA A 22 1.99 2.18 -0.44
CA ALA A 22 1.27 1.26 0.43
C ALA A 22 0.18 0.48 -0.33
N ASP A 23 -0.62 1.17 -1.14
CA ASP A 23 -1.66 0.58 -1.98
C ASP A 23 -1.07 -0.40 -3.01
N SER A 24 0.08 -0.08 -3.60
CA SER A 24 0.79 -1.01 -4.50
C SER A 24 1.17 -2.31 -3.79
N ALA A 25 1.73 -2.24 -2.58
CA ALA A 25 2.07 -3.42 -1.78
C ALA A 25 0.82 -4.25 -1.42
N PHE A 26 -0.27 -3.56 -1.04
CA PHE A 26 -1.58 -4.19 -0.85
C PHE A 26 -2.10 -4.88 -2.12
N ALA A 27 -2.00 -4.22 -3.27
CA ALA A 27 -2.44 -4.76 -4.55
C ALA A 27 -1.68 -6.04 -4.90
N PHE A 28 -0.35 -6.08 -4.69
CA PHE A 28 0.44 -7.32 -4.88
C PHE A 28 -0.01 -8.43 -3.93
N ALA A 29 -0.21 -8.12 -2.64
CA ALA A 29 -0.63 -9.11 -1.66
C ALA A 29 -2.02 -9.69 -1.97
N CYS A 30 -3.02 -8.84 -2.26
CA CYS A 30 -4.39 -9.31 -2.45
C CYS A 30 -4.61 -10.06 -3.78
N ASN A 31 -3.67 -9.94 -4.72
CA ASN A 31 -3.70 -10.61 -6.02
C ASN A 31 -2.81 -11.87 -6.09
N THR A 32 -2.17 -12.29 -4.99
CA THR A 32 -1.25 -13.46 -4.97
C THR A 32 -1.90 -14.80 -5.31
N TYR A 33 -3.23 -14.89 -5.31
CA TYR A 33 -3.97 -16.13 -5.52
C TYR A 33 -4.47 -16.35 -6.96
N ASP A 34 -4.00 -15.57 -7.93
CA ASP A 34 -4.48 -15.57 -9.33
C ASP A 34 -6.01 -15.37 -9.45
N ARG A 35 -6.57 -14.64 -8.48
CA ARG A 35 -7.96 -14.20 -8.45
C ARG A 35 -7.94 -12.71 -8.61
N ARG A 36 -8.53 -12.20 -9.69
CA ARG A 36 -8.54 -10.77 -9.97
C ARG A 36 -9.22 -10.05 -8.81
N THR A 37 -8.43 -9.27 -8.08
CA THR A 37 -8.84 -8.63 -6.84
C THR A 37 -8.53 -7.14 -6.91
N VAL A 38 -9.51 -6.32 -6.53
CA VAL A 38 -9.40 -4.86 -6.54
C VAL A 38 -9.53 -4.30 -5.14
N ALA A 39 -8.97 -3.11 -4.92
CA ALA A 39 -9.23 -2.30 -3.74
C ALA A 39 -10.71 -1.88 -3.73
N ALA A 40 -11.41 -2.10 -2.62
CA ALA A 40 -12.80 -1.69 -2.41
C ALA A 40 -12.89 -0.46 -1.49
N SER A 41 -12.05 -0.41 -0.47
CA SER A 41 -11.87 0.75 0.40
C SER A 41 -10.51 0.64 1.09
N CYS A 42 -10.00 1.76 1.61
CA CYS A 42 -8.81 1.75 2.43
C CYS A 42 -8.74 3.00 3.32
N ASP A 43 -7.95 2.88 4.37
CA ASP A 43 -7.59 3.96 5.28
C ASP A 43 -6.08 3.97 5.45
N ILE A 44 -5.48 5.16 5.57
CA ILE A 44 -4.04 5.33 5.86
C ILE A 44 -3.87 6.34 6.99
N VAL A 45 -2.93 6.05 7.88
CA VAL A 45 -2.47 6.95 8.94
C VAL A 45 -1.00 7.26 8.71
N PHE A 46 -0.66 8.55 8.60
CA PHE A 46 0.72 9.02 8.52
C PHE A 46 1.23 9.33 9.93
N LEU A 47 2.26 8.61 10.36
CA LEU A 47 2.78 8.66 11.73
C LEU A 47 4.00 9.59 11.86
N ALA A 48 4.79 9.71 10.79
CA ALA A 48 5.96 10.58 10.73
C ALA A 48 6.13 11.20 9.32
N PRO A 49 6.70 12.41 9.22
CA PRO A 49 7.04 13.00 7.93
C PRO A 49 8.12 12.18 7.22
N VAL A 50 8.01 12.09 5.89
CA VAL A 50 9.00 11.46 5.03
C VAL A 50 9.69 12.54 4.21
N GLU A 51 11.02 12.54 4.19
CA GLU A 51 11.82 13.55 3.49
C GLU A 51 12.20 13.08 2.07
N VAL A 52 12.58 14.04 1.22
CA VAL A 52 13.19 13.72 -0.08
C VAL A 52 14.51 13.00 0.17
N GLY A 53 14.74 11.90 -0.55
CA GLY A 53 15.91 11.03 -0.35
C GLY A 53 15.64 9.84 0.57
N ASP A 54 14.53 9.82 1.32
CA ASP A 54 14.20 8.68 2.16
C ASP A 54 13.95 7.40 1.34
N ALA A 55 14.53 6.30 1.80
CA ALA A 55 14.25 4.97 1.27
C ALA A 55 13.09 4.35 2.05
N LEU A 56 11.92 4.27 1.40
CA LEU A 56 10.73 3.66 1.97
C LEU A 56 10.59 2.19 1.58
N LEU A 57 10.08 1.39 2.51
CA LEU A 57 9.70 0.00 2.33
C LEU A 57 8.27 -0.24 2.85
N ALA A 58 7.36 -0.65 1.97
CA ALA A 58 6.00 -1.06 2.35
C ALA A 58 5.92 -2.58 2.45
N ARG A 59 5.45 -3.10 3.59
CA ARG A 59 5.23 -4.54 3.81
C ARG A 59 3.75 -4.80 4.02
N ALA A 60 3.18 -5.63 3.14
CA ALA A 60 1.78 -6.03 3.21
C ALA A 60 1.60 -7.39 3.87
N GLN A 61 0.57 -7.54 4.70
CA GLN A 61 0.19 -8.79 5.36
C GLN A 61 -1.31 -9.02 5.21
N GLU A 62 -1.70 -10.19 4.68
CA GLU A 62 -3.10 -10.64 4.71
C GLU A 62 -3.52 -10.90 6.17
N ARG A 63 -4.64 -10.30 6.59
CA ARG A 63 -5.20 -10.47 7.94
C ARG A 63 -6.38 -11.41 7.92
N VAL A 64 -7.24 -11.25 6.93
CA VAL A 64 -8.36 -12.16 6.69
C VAL A 64 -8.68 -12.20 5.21
N ARG A 65 -9.08 -13.38 4.75
CA ARG A 65 -9.70 -13.60 3.46
C ARG A 65 -10.92 -14.49 3.65
N ARG A 66 -12.08 -14.04 3.21
CA ARG A 66 -13.35 -14.77 3.32
C ARG A 66 -14.17 -14.59 2.05
N ALA A 67 -14.50 -15.71 1.42
CA ALA A 67 -15.19 -15.73 0.13
C ALA A 67 -14.48 -14.81 -0.89
N ARG A 68 -15.14 -13.73 -1.28
CA ARG A 68 -14.68 -12.77 -2.30
C ARG A 68 -14.17 -11.46 -1.70
N SER A 69 -13.82 -11.43 -0.41
CA SER A 69 -13.35 -10.22 0.27
C SER A 69 -12.13 -10.52 1.14
N GLY A 70 -11.26 -9.52 1.35
CA GLY A 70 -10.13 -9.63 2.25
C GLY A 70 -9.76 -8.32 2.93
N ILE A 71 -8.99 -8.40 4.01
CA ILE A 71 -8.41 -7.27 4.74
C ILE A 71 -6.91 -7.50 4.84
N TYR A 72 -6.15 -6.45 4.53
CA TYR A 72 -4.70 -6.47 4.49
C TYR A 72 -4.20 -5.24 5.23
N ASP A 73 -3.20 -5.44 6.08
CA ASP A 73 -2.48 -4.35 6.73
C ASP A 73 -1.18 -4.13 5.97
N VAL A 74 -0.80 -2.87 5.76
CA VAL A 74 0.48 -2.49 5.15
C VAL A 74 1.19 -1.49 6.05
N THR A 75 2.40 -1.86 6.47
CA THR A 75 3.27 -0.98 7.27
C THR A 75 4.35 -0.40 6.37
N VAL A 76 4.48 0.92 6.34
CA VAL A 76 5.51 1.64 5.59
C VAL A 76 6.63 2.05 6.54
N HIS A 77 7.85 1.65 6.21
CA HIS A 77 9.04 1.91 6.99
C HIS A 77 10.01 2.85 6.28
N ARG A 78 10.72 3.66 7.07
CA ARG A 78 12.00 4.29 6.73
C ARG A 78 13.06 3.69 7.64
N GLY A 79 13.92 2.83 7.10
CA GLY A 79 14.80 2.01 7.95
C GLY A 79 13.98 1.17 8.93
N ASP A 80 14.21 1.36 10.23
CA ASP A 80 13.46 0.70 11.31
C ASP A 80 12.24 1.50 11.81
N GLU A 81 12.10 2.76 11.39
CA GLU A 81 10.99 3.63 11.81
C GLU A 81 9.74 3.36 10.98
N VAL A 82 8.58 3.27 11.64
CA VAL A 82 7.28 3.21 10.96
C VAL A 82 6.78 4.63 10.68
N VAL A 83 6.57 4.93 9.40
CA VAL A 83 6.15 6.27 8.94
C VAL A 83 4.68 6.32 8.52
N ALA A 84 4.08 5.18 8.16
CA ALA A 84 2.65 5.09 7.86
C ALA A 84 2.10 3.68 8.06
N GLU A 85 0.81 3.59 8.41
CA GLU A 85 0.05 2.36 8.51
C GLU A 85 -1.18 2.44 7.62
N PHE A 86 -1.42 1.42 6.81
CA PHE A 86 -2.52 1.36 5.84
C PHE A 86 -3.33 0.08 6.06
N ARG A 87 -4.66 0.19 5.96
CA ARG A 87 -5.56 -0.96 5.93
C ARG A 87 -6.37 -0.95 4.65
N GLY A 88 -6.19 -1.99 3.83
CA GLY A 88 -6.89 -2.19 2.58
C GLY A 88 -7.97 -3.25 2.69
N HIS A 89 -9.14 -2.96 2.15
CA HIS A 89 -10.23 -3.90 1.95
C HIS A 89 -10.27 -4.30 0.48
N SER A 90 -10.21 -5.59 0.21
CA SER A 90 -10.17 -6.12 -1.16
C SER A 90 -11.48 -6.78 -1.55
N ARG A 91 -11.76 -6.79 -2.86
CA ARG A 91 -12.91 -7.46 -3.47
C ARG A 91 -12.49 -8.25 -4.69
N GLU A 92 -12.78 -9.56 -4.71
CA GLU A 92 -12.61 -10.37 -5.91
C GLU A 92 -13.66 -10.01 -6.96
N ILE A 93 -13.23 -9.84 -8.20
CA ILE A 93 -14.06 -9.65 -9.39
C ILE A 93 -13.90 -10.83 -10.34
N ALA A 94 -14.68 -10.85 -11.43
CA ALA A 94 -14.58 -11.91 -12.42
C ALA A 94 -13.23 -11.88 -13.14
N GLY A 95 -12.68 -13.07 -13.42
CA GLY A 95 -11.43 -13.25 -14.15
C GLY A 95 -10.25 -13.71 -13.28
N ARG A 96 -9.18 -14.09 -13.96
CA ARG A 96 -7.86 -14.39 -13.39
C ARG A 96 -6.89 -13.27 -13.74
N ILE A 97 -5.71 -13.28 -13.13
CA ILE A 97 -4.68 -12.26 -13.36
C ILE A 97 -3.70 -12.75 -14.41
N LEU A 98 -3.36 -14.03 -14.35
CA LEU A 98 -2.53 -14.70 -15.34
C LEU A 98 -3.41 -15.11 -16.51
N GLU A 99 -3.09 -14.59 -17.69
CA GLU A 99 -3.61 -15.09 -18.97
C GLU A 99 -2.70 -16.26 -19.39
N LEU A 100 -3.28 -17.46 -19.50
CA LEU A 100 -2.63 -18.65 -20.07
C LEU A 100 -2.99 -18.78 -21.54
#